data_AF-C2EIF1-F1
#
_entry.id   AF-C2EIF1-F1
#
_cell.length_a   1.000
_cell.length_b   1.000
_cell.length_c   1.000
_cell.angle_alpha   90.00
_cell.angle_beta   90.00
_cell.angle_gamma   90.00
#
_symmetry.space_group_name_H-M   'P 1'
#
loop_
_entity.id
_entity.type
_entity.pdbx_description
1 polymer ?
#
loop_
_entity_poly.entity_id
_entity_poly.type
_entity_poly.pdbx_seq_one_letter_code
_entity_poly.pdbx_strand_id
1 'polypeptide(L)'
;MNWLEFVTTLENADIGITEENICDYEDEIFNYILANFDSTHPKGSIVKETLIINKNKIELEFPVIQGEFDTEPGKVTILRINNKKVGM
;
A
#
# COMPACT_ATOMS: atom_id res chain seq x y z
N MET A 1 -7.79 -0.54 -13.10
CA MET A 1 -6.45 -0.17 -13.58
C MET A 1 -5.47 -1.14 -12.95
N ASN A 2 -4.53 -1.73 -13.70
CA ASN A 2 -3.52 -2.58 -13.06
C ASN A 2 -2.44 -1.70 -12.39
N TRP A 3 -1.66 -2.26 -11.45
CA TRP A 3 -0.66 -1.49 -10.70
C TRP A 3 0.37 -0.79 -11.60
N LEU A 4 0.79 -1.45 -12.69
CA LEU A 4 1.76 -0.87 -13.62
C LEU A 4 1.18 0.36 -14.33
N GLU A 5 -0.07 0.30 -14.79
CA GLU A 5 -0.78 1.43 -15.40
C GLU A 5 -0.96 2.58 -14.41
N PHE A 6 -1.26 2.27 -13.15
CA PHE A 6 -1.39 3.27 -12.09
C PHE A 6 -0.07 4.02 -11.85
N VAL A 7 1.02 3.28 -11.61
CA VAL A 7 2.36 3.88 -11.41
C VAL A 7 2.78 4.68 -12.65
N THR A 8 2.54 4.16 -13.85
CA THR A 8 2.86 4.84 -15.11
C THR A 8 2.05 6.11 -15.31
N THR A 9 0.78 6.12 -14.91
CA THR A 9 -0.09 7.30 -15.01
C THR A 9 0.39 8.41 -14.08
N LEU A 10 0.75 8.08 -12.83
CA LEU A 10 1.31 9.03 -11.88
C LEU A 10 2.66 9.60 -12.37
N GLU A 11 3.52 8.75 -12.91
CA GLU A 11 4.82 9.17 -13.46
C GLU A 11 4.64 10.11 -14.67
N ASN A 12 3.74 9.79 -15.59
CA ASN A 12 3.46 10.62 -16.76
C ASN A 12 2.77 11.95 -16.42
N ALA A 13 1.97 11.98 -15.36
CA ALA A 13 1.29 13.19 -14.90
C ALA A 13 2.21 14.11 -14.08
N ASP A 14 3.44 13.67 -13.76
CA ASP A 14 4.36 14.31 -12.80
C ASP A 14 3.69 14.61 -11.44
N ILE A 15 2.69 13.78 -11.08
CA ILE A 15 1.98 13.89 -9.82
C ILE A 15 2.76 13.08 -8.79
N GLY A 16 3.48 13.78 -7.92
CA GLY A 16 4.12 13.16 -6.76
C GLY A 16 3.08 12.62 -5.78
N ILE A 17 3.43 11.55 -5.06
CA ILE A 17 2.63 11.09 -3.93
C ILE A 17 3.01 11.89 -2.68
N THR A 18 2.01 12.52 -2.07
CA THR A 18 2.13 13.34 -0.86
C THR A 18 1.11 12.87 0.17
N GLU A 19 1.23 13.35 1.40
CA GLU A 19 0.21 13.10 2.44
C GLU A 19 -1.18 13.62 2.04
N GLU A 20 -1.26 14.64 1.18
CA GLU A 20 -2.53 15.27 0.79
C GLU A 20 -3.32 14.44 -0.21
N ASN A 21 -2.65 13.67 -1.07
CA ASN A 21 -3.29 12.87 -2.13
C ASN A 21 -3.18 11.36 -1.91
N ILE A 22 -2.42 10.90 -0.92
CA ILE A 22 -2.24 9.47 -0.69
C ILE A 22 -3.57 8.75 -0.40
N CYS A 23 -4.51 9.44 0.25
CA CYS A 23 -5.87 8.94 0.50
C CYS A 23 -6.62 8.65 -0.80
N ASP A 24 -6.36 9.40 -1.88
CA ASP A 24 -6.97 9.18 -3.19
C ASP A 24 -6.43 7.91 -3.87
N TYR A 25 -5.35 7.33 -3.34
CA TYR A 25 -4.65 6.16 -3.87
C TYR A 25 -4.70 4.95 -2.93
N GLU A 26 -5.42 5.05 -1.80
CA GLU A 26 -5.49 3.97 -0.80
C GLU A 26 -6.09 2.69 -1.40
N ASP A 27 -7.10 2.82 -2.28
CA ASP A 27 -7.75 1.68 -2.92
C ASP A 27 -6.81 0.97 -3.90
N GLU A 28 -6.06 1.70 -4.73
CA GLU A 28 -5.07 1.13 -5.64
C GLU A 28 -3.94 0.42 -4.89
N ILE A 29 -3.46 1.04 -3.80
CA ILE A 29 -2.44 0.45 -2.91
C ILE A 29 -2.98 -0.81 -2.25
N PHE A 30 -4.20 -0.77 -1.71
CA PHE A 30 -4.83 -1.92 -1.08
C PHE A 30 -5.04 -3.06 -2.07
N ASN A 31 -5.56 -2.78 -3.27
CA ASN A 31 -5.75 -3.78 -4.32
C ASN A 31 -4.43 -4.43 -4.75
N TYR A 32 -3.35 -3.64 -4.83
CA TYR A 32 -2.03 -4.20 -5.10
C TYR A 32 -1.55 -5.14 -3.98
N ILE A 33 -1.69 -4.73 -2.72
CA ILE A 33 -1.31 -5.56 -1.57
C ILE A 33 -2.15 -6.83 -1.56
N LEU A 34 -3.47 -6.73 -1.71
CA LEU A 34 -4.38 -7.88 -1.76
C LEU A 34 -4.01 -8.87 -2.87
N ALA A 35 -3.66 -8.38 -4.06
CA ALA A 35 -3.27 -9.23 -5.18
C ALA A 35 -1.89 -9.91 -5.01
N ASN A 36 -1.02 -9.38 -4.15
CA ASN A 36 0.34 -9.89 -3.93
C ASN A 36 0.54 -10.48 -2.52
N PHE A 37 -0.52 -10.55 -1.71
CA PHE A 37 -0.43 -11.00 -0.33
C PHE A 37 -0.16 -12.51 -0.25
N ASP A 38 0.82 -12.89 0.56
CA ASP A 38 1.13 -14.28 0.86
C ASP A 38 0.21 -14.79 1.98
N SER A 39 -0.77 -15.63 1.61
CA SER A 39 -1.74 -16.23 2.55
C SER A 39 -1.14 -17.23 3.54
N THR A 40 0.17 -17.51 3.47
CA THR A 40 0.87 -18.31 4.49
C THR A 40 1.16 -17.52 5.77
N HIS A 41 1.01 -16.19 5.75
CA HIS A 41 1.18 -15.37 6.94
C HIS A 41 0.16 -15.74 8.03
N PRO A 42 0.60 -15.90 9.29
CA PRO A 42 -0.31 -16.26 10.38
C PRO A 42 -1.19 -15.07 10.77
N LYS A 43 -2.48 -15.36 11.01
CA LYS A 43 -3.47 -14.41 11.52
C LYS A 43 -2.96 -13.65 12.74
N GLY A 44 -3.19 -12.34 12.77
CA GLY A 44 -2.80 -11.45 13.87
C GLY A 44 -1.38 -10.91 13.78
N SER A 45 -0.60 -11.33 12.77
CA SER A 45 0.69 -10.71 12.47
C SER A 45 0.49 -9.31 11.90
N ILE A 46 1.46 -8.43 12.14
CA ILE A 46 1.55 -7.15 11.44
C ILE A 46 2.65 -7.27 10.40
N VAL A 47 2.29 -7.07 9.13
CA VAL A 47 3.24 -7.04 8.02
C VAL A 47 3.63 -5.59 7.76
N LYS A 48 4.92 -5.36 7.50
CA LYS A 48 5.47 -4.06 7.14
C LYS A 48 6.12 -4.18 5.79
N GLU A 49 5.69 -3.34 4.86
CA GLU A 49 6.21 -3.33 3.50
C GLU A 49 6.63 -1.93 3.07
N THR A 50 7.46 -1.92 2.03
CA THR A 50 7.86 -0.70 1.36
C THR A 50 7.48 -0.80 -0.10
N LEU A 51 6.63 0.11 -0.56
CA LEU A 51 6.32 0.27 -1.97
C LEU A 51 7.10 1.44 -2.56
N ILE A 52 7.40 1.35 -3.85
CA ILE A 52 8.00 2.44 -4.62
C ILE A 52 6.99 2.85 -5.68
N ILE A 53 6.46 4.07 -5.58
CA ILE A 53 5.47 4.62 -6.51
C ILE A 53 5.95 5.98 -7.01
N ASN A 54 6.15 6.12 -8.32
CA ASN A 54 6.62 7.36 -8.94
C ASN A 54 7.85 7.96 -8.21
N LYS A 55 8.89 7.14 -7.98
CA LYS A 55 10.12 7.48 -7.22
C LYS A 55 9.91 7.80 -5.73
N ASN A 56 8.68 7.76 -5.24
CA ASN A 56 8.37 7.94 -3.83
C ASN A 56 8.44 6.61 -3.10
N LYS A 57 9.12 6.58 -1.96
CA LYS A 57 9.19 5.40 -1.09
C LYS A 57 8.07 5.47 -0.05
N ILE A 58 7.13 4.54 -0.10
CA ILE A 58 5.99 4.47 0.80
C ILE A 58 6.19 3.30 1.76
N GLU A 59 6.37 3.59 3.04
CA GLU A 59 6.36 2.58 4.09
C GLU A 59 4.94 2.42 4.60
N LEU A 60 4.44 1.19 4.63
CA LEU A 60 3.09 0.87 5.07
C LEU A 60 3.10 -0.35 5.98
N GLU A 61 2.06 -0.46 6.79
CA GLU A 61 1.79 -1.63 7.61
C GLU A 61 0.33 -2.03 7.52
N PHE A 62 0.07 -3.33 7.64
CA PHE A 62 -1.27 -3.87 7.72
C PHE A 62 -1.30 -5.11 8.61
N PRO A 63 -2.40 -5.32 9.36
CA PRO A 63 -2.61 -6.54 10.11
C PRO A 63 -3.04 -7.66 9.15
N VAL A 64 -2.66 -8.90 9.46
CA VAL A 64 -3.17 -10.09 8.78
C VAL A 64 -4.46 -10.54 9.46
N ILE A 65 -5.55 -10.54 8.70
CA ILE A 65 -6.88 -10.93 9.19
C ILE A 65 -7.29 -12.29 8.62
N GLN A 66 -8.35 -12.86 9.19
CA GLN A 66 -8.95 -14.09 8.68
C GLN A 66 -9.99 -13.69 7.63
N GLY A 67 -9.75 -14.05 6.38
CA GLY A 67 -10.74 -13.98 5.31
C GLY A 67 -11.65 -15.21 5.30
N GLU A 68 -12.47 -15.32 4.26
CA GLU A 68 -13.50 -16.37 4.14
C GLU A 68 -12.90 -17.79 4.02
N PHE A 69 -11.76 -17.92 3.32
CA PHE A 69 -11.10 -19.21 3.07
C PHE A 69 -9.66 -19.26 3.62
N ASP A 70 -8.94 -18.14 3.58
CA ASP A 70 -7.53 -18.01 3.94
C ASP A 70 -7.27 -16.70 4.71
N THR A 71 -6.01 -16.42 5.05
CA THR A 71 -5.64 -15.10 5.60
C THR A 71 -5.55 -14.05 4.50
N GLU A 72 -5.83 -12.80 4.86
CA GLU A 72 -5.83 -11.67 3.94
C GLU A 72 -5.27 -10.41 4.63
N PRO A 73 -4.81 -9.40 3.87
CA PRO A 73 -4.38 -8.14 4.44
C PRO A 73 -5.60 -7.36 4.94
N GLY A 74 -5.52 -6.87 6.18
CA GLY A 74 -6.51 -5.96 6.74
C GLY A 74 -6.27 -4.51 6.30
N LYS A 75 -6.81 -3.56 7.07
CA LYS A 75 -6.68 -2.14 6.75
C LYS A 75 -5.21 -1.72 6.64
N VAL A 76 -4.84 -1.21 5.47
CA VAL A 76 -3.51 -0.65 5.21
C VAL A 76 -3.39 0.70 5.89
N THR A 77 -2.27 0.89 6.56
CA THR A 77 -1.89 2.13 7.22
C THR A 77 -0.57 2.60 6.63
N ILE A 78 -0.54 3.82 6.13
CA ILE A 78 0.65 4.39 5.52
C ILE A 78 1.44 5.10 6.61
N LEU A 79 2.66 4.64 6.85
CA LEU A 79 3.52 5.11 7.92
C LEU A 79 4.41 6.28 7.48
N ARG A 80 4.98 6.17 6.28
CA ARG A 80 5.93 7.16 5.77
C ARG A 80 5.86 7.30 4.26
N ILE A 81 6.09 8.51 3.75
CA ILE A 81 6.34 8.81 2.34
C ILE A 81 7.71 9.50 2.25
N ASN A 82 8.62 8.99 1.44
CA ASN A 82 10.00 9.48 1.30
C ASN A 82 10.74 9.61 2.64
N ASN A 83 10.57 8.62 3.51
CA ASN A 83 11.08 8.61 4.89
C ASN A 83 10.49 9.73 5.79
N LYS A 84 9.54 10.54 5.32
CA LYS A 84 8.76 11.46 6.16
C LYS A 84 7.56 10.72 6.72
N LYS A 85 7.34 10.79 8.03
CA LYS A 85 6.14 10.20 8.64
C LYS A 85 4.89 10.85 8.09
N VAL A 86 3.93 10.00 7.74
CA VAL A 86 2.56 10.39 7.41
C VAL A 86 1.77 10.24 8.70
N GLY A 87 1.26 11.34 9.22
CA GLY A 87 0.59 11.38 10.52
C GLY A 87 1.53 11.45 11.72
N MET A 88 1.60 12.66 12.29
CA MET A 88 0.95 12.96 13.57
C MET A 88 0.36 14.38 13.50
#